data_AF-A0ABD4T2J2-F1
#
_entry.id   AF-A0ABD4T2J2-F1
#
_cell.length_a   1.000
_cell.length_b   1.000
_cell.length_c   1.000
_cell.angle_alpha   90.00
_cell.angle_beta   90.00
_cell.angle_gamma   90.00
#
_symmetry.space_group_name_H-M   'P 1'
#
loop_
_entity.id
_entity.type
_entity.pdbx_description
1 polymer ?
#
loop_
_entity_poly.entity_id
_entity_poly.type
_entity_poly.pdbx_seq_one_letter_code
_entity_poly.pdbx_strand_id
1 'polypeptide(L)'
;MKPLEWSAVGASVVGVGASAATQQFLYAVAPMAVAIALGSRRRHRQERQIQRLLAQTNTLVVASNSLAARLDQAPQPQPGQQDSLVQALDRLTFLEAETEGLRDRLFQMDDAVEWLQSALEDREQSAQLEELRRHQKSMTESLHQLNRDQVELRQENQKQFEDHLQAINVLLRQSLPTTKTELIYDRQASRAALIEALQRAEDRLILVCPWIAKWGFNDELMHLLRQALQRQVRIDVGWRKLSDLRNACPHSGQRWAVKHPSQALTGKFYASLGQLYQLEREFQPLMSLKLLGTHEKYLVCDRRFALLGSHNFLTSGGQSQERELGIWTDDAQLIQTLIDRYESGRDRFQGGYIHLA
;
A
#
# COMPACT_ATOMS: atom_id res chain seq x y z
N MET A 1 -36.94 -14.93 -17.73
CA MET A 1 -36.38 -14.04 -18.79
C MET A 1 -36.72 -12.62 -18.43
N LYS A 2 -35.90 -11.60 -18.60
CA LYS A 2 -34.46 -11.38 -18.73
C LYS A 2 -34.32 -9.86 -18.44
N PRO A 3 -33.32 -9.41 -17.67
CA PRO A 3 -33.04 -7.98 -17.48
C PRO A 3 -32.19 -7.47 -18.64
N LEU A 4 -32.49 -6.27 -19.15
CA LEU A 4 -31.76 -5.65 -20.26
C LEU A 4 -31.72 -4.13 -20.13
N GLU A 5 -31.16 -3.61 -19.03
CA GLU A 5 -30.89 -2.17 -18.86
C GLU A 5 -29.58 -1.90 -18.10
N TRP A 6 -28.49 -2.59 -18.46
CA TRP A 6 -27.14 -2.29 -17.97
C TRP A 6 -26.08 -2.13 -19.07
N SER A 7 -26.47 -2.04 -20.34
CA SER A 7 -25.52 -2.05 -21.47
C SER A 7 -25.12 -0.67 -22.02
N ALA A 8 -25.46 0.45 -21.37
CA ALA A 8 -25.15 1.78 -21.91
C ALA A 8 -23.98 2.52 -21.24
N VAL A 9 -23.48 2.07 -20.09
CA VAL A 9 -22.31 2.71 -19.41
C VAL A 9 -21.00 1.94 -19.66
N GLY A 10 -21.07 0.76 -20.29
CA GLY A 10 -19.89 -0.03 -20.66
C GLY A 10 -19.31 0.23 -22.05
N ALA A 11 -19.97 1.04 -22.90
CA ALA A 11 -19.59 1.20 -24.31
C ALA A 11 -18.61 2.35 -24.59
N SER A 12 -18.46 3.32 -23.68
CA SER A 12 -17.62 4.52 -23.91
C SER A 12 -16.20 4.43 -23.32
N VAL A 13 -15.88 3.37 -22.57
CA VAL A 13 -14.51 3.11 -22.08
C VAL A 13 -13.74 2.15 -23.01
N VAL A 14 -14.43 1.40 -23.87
CA VAL A 14 -13.81 0.47 -24.83
C VAL A 14 -13.38 1.18 -26.13
N GLY A 15 -14.02 2.28 -26.49
CA GLY A 15 -13.70 3.04 -27.72
C GLY A 15 -12.42 3.88 -27.65
N VAL A 16 -12.04 4.38 -26.48
CA VAL A 16 -10.83 5.22 -26.32
C VAL A 16 -9.58 4.35 -26.10
N GLY A 17 -9.72 3.18 -25.46
CA GLY A 17 -8.63 2.22 -25.29
C GLY A 17 -8.18 1.53 -26.58
N ALA A 18 -9.08 1.36 -27.56
CA ALA A 18 -8.75 0.71 -28.82
C ALA A 18 -7.99 1.62 -29.81
N SER A 19 -8.17 2.94 -29.77
CA SER A 19 -7.47 3.86 -30.69
C SER A 19 -6.03 4.18 -30.27
N ALA A 20 -5.75 4.24 -28.96
CA ALA A 20 -4.40 4.47 -28.43
C ALA A 20 -3.47 3.26 -28.64
N ALA A 21 -4.02 2.03 -28.54
CA ALA A 21 -3.27 0.82 -28.83
C ALA A 21 -2.94 0.67 -30.33
N THR A 22 -3.80 1.16 -31.22
CA THR A 22 -3.62 1.00 -32.67
C THR A 22 -2.61 2.00 -33.26
N GLN A 23 -2.49 3.20 -32.69
CA GLN A 23 -1.47 4.18 -33.10
C GLN A 23 -0.07 3.83 -32.56
N GLN A 24 0.04 3.22 -31.37
CA GLN A 24 1.33 2.76 -30.85
C GLN A 24 1.84 1.50 -31.58
N PHE A 25 0.94 0.67 -32.12
CA PHE A 25 1.33 -0.49 -32.92
C PHE A 25 1.88 -0.10 -34.31
N LEU A 26 1.33 0.94 -34.94
CA LEU A 26 1.78 1.39 -36.27
C LEU A 26 3.16 2.06 -36.25
N TYR A 27 3.54 2.74 -35.15
CA TYR A 27 4.87 3.34 -34.99
C TYR A 27 5.96 2.35 -34.50
N ALA A 28 5.58 1.22 -33.91
CA ALA A 28 6.51 0.16 -33.53
C ALA A 28 6.88 -0.78 -34.71
N VAL A 29 5.96 -0.96 -35.66
CA VAL A 29 6.15 -1.89 -36.79
C VAL A 29 6.93 -1.26 -37.95
N ALA A 30 6.87 0.07 -38.15
CA ALA A 30 7.56 0.73 -39.25
C ALA A 30 9.10 0.70 -39.15
N PRO A 31 9.75 0.94 -37.99
CA PRO A 31 11.20 0.82 -37.84
C PRO A 31 11.66 -0.65 -37.91
N MET A 32 10.86 -1.59 -37.39
CA MET A 32 11.14 -3.03 -37.49
C MET A 32 11.05 -3.52 -38.94
N ALA A 33 10.07 -3.06 -39.72
CA ALA A 33 9.95 -3.40 -41.13
C ALA A 33 11.12 -2.85 -41.96
N VAL A 34 11.61 -1.65 -41.64
CA VAL A 34 12.79 -1.05 -42.28
C VAL A 34 14.11 -1.72 -41.84
N ALA A 35 14.23 -2.11 -40.57
CA ALA A 35 15.38 -2.86 -40.06
C ALA A 35 15.43 -4.29 -40.62
N ILE A 36 14.29 -4.96 -40.74
CA ILE A 36 14.16 -6.27 -41.41
C ILE A 36 14.42 -6.13 -42.92
N ALA A 37 13.95 -5.07 -43.58
CA ALA A 37 14.18 -4.82 -45.00
C ALA A 37 15.65 -4.49 -45.33
N LEU A 38 16.37 -3.78 -44.44
CA LEU A 38 17.80 -3.48 -44.61
C LEU A 38 18.69 -4.69 -44.25
N GLY A 39 18.27 -5.55 -43.31
CA GLY A 39 18.91 -6.83 -43.01
C GLY A 39 18.73 -7.89 -44.11
N SER A 40 17.58 -7.90 -44.78
CA SER A 40 17.25 -8.85 -45.86
C SER A 40 18.16 -8.70 -47.09
N ARG A 41 18.50 -7.47 -47.48
CA ARG A 41 19.38 -7.22 -48.65
C ARG A 41 20.83 -7.67 -48.43
N ARG A 42 21.33 -7.62 -47.19
CA ARG A 42 22.67 -8.15 -46.85
C ARG A 42 22.65 -9.67 -46.70
N ARG A 43 21.60 -10.23 -46.08
CA ARG A 43 21.38 -11.69 -46.03
C ARG A 43 21.33 -12.33 -47.41
N HIS A 44 20.58 -11.76 -48.35
CA HIS A 44 20.52 -12.33 -49.71
C HIS A 44 21.86 -12.25 -50.47
N ARG A 45 22.74 -11.29 -50.17
CA ARG A 45 24.09 -11.26 -50.76
C ARG A 45 25.00 -12.30 -50.12
N GLN A 46 24.92 -12.46 -48.80
CA GLN A 46 25.67 -13.49 -48.05
C GLN A 46 25.19 -14.90 -48.39
N GLU A 47 23.89 -15.14 -48.47
CA GLU A 47 23.30 -16.42 -48.91
C GLU A 47 23.77 -16.78 -50.32
N ARG A 48 23.84 -15.80 -51.24
CA ARG A 48 24.39 -16.03 -52.59
C ARG A 48 25.89 -16.35 -52.56
N GLN A 49 26.66 -15.78 -51.64
CA GLN A 49 28.08 -16.11 -51.48
C GLN A 49 28.28 -17.49 -50.87
N ILE A 50 27.51 -17.84 -49.85
CA ILE A 50 27.50 -19.17 -49.22
C ILE A 50 27.08 -20.22 -50.25
N GLN A 51 26.03 -19.98 -51.04
CA GLN A 51 25.61 -20.91 -52.09
C GLN A 51 26.64 -21.06 -53.21
N ARG A 52 27.38 -19.99 -53.56
CA ARG A 52 28.49 -20.08 -54.52
C ARG A 52 29.65 -20.91 -53.97
N LEU A 53 30.01 -20.72 -52.70
CA LEU A 53 31.05 -21.51 -52.04
C LEU A 53 30.65 -22.98 -51.93
N LEU A 54 29.39 -23.28 -51.58
CA LEU A 54 28.86 -24.64 -51.55
C LEU A 54 28.80 -25.30 -52.95
N ALA A 55 28.50 -24.52 -53.99
CA ALA A 55 28.54 -25.02 -55.36
C ALA A 55 29.98 -25.33 -55.79
N GLN A 56 30.95 -24.47 -55.44
CA GLN A 56 32.37 -24.69 -55.73
C GLN A 56 32.91 -25.93 -55.01
N THR A 57 32.63 -26.09 -53.72
CA THR A 57 33.05 -27.29 -52.97
C THR A 57 32.43 -28.57 -53.53
N ASN A 58 31.14 -28.56 -53.90
CA ASN A 58 30.51 -29.71 -54.56
C ASN A 58 31.16 -30.05 -55.90
N THR A 59 31.52 -29.06 -56.72
CA THR A 59 32.23 -29.32 -57.98
C THR A 59 33.62 -29.92 -57.77
N LEU A 60 34.33 -29.49 -56.72
CA LEU A 60 35.64 -30.03 -56.37
C LEU A 60 35.55 -31.47 -55.85
N VAL A 61 34.55 -31.78 -55.02
CA VAL A 61 34.30 -33.14 -54.52
C VAL A 61 33.93 -34.09 -55.67
N VAL A 62 33.07 -33.67 -56.59
CA VAL A 62 32.72 -34.48 -57.77
C VAL A 62 33.93 -34.70 -58.68
N ALA A 63 34.75 -33.67 -58.90
CA ALA A 63 35.98 -33.80 -59.67
C ALA A 63 36.95 -34.79 -59.02
N SER A 64 37.16 -34.69 -57.70
CA SER A 64 37.99 -35.62 -56.93
C SER A 64 37.48 -37.07 -57.01
N ASN A 65 36.18 -37.29 -56.78
CA ASN A 65 35.57 -38.63 -56.86
C ASN A 65 35.65 -39.23 -58.27
N SER A 66 35.50 -38.40 -59.31
CA SER A 66 35.64 -38.86 -60.71
C SER A 66 37.07 -39.24 -61.06
N LEU A 67 38.05 -38.59 -60.42
CA LEU A 67 39.48 -38.84 -60.62
C LEU A 67 39.92 -40.10 -59.86
N ALA A 68 39.40 -40.31 -58.64
CA ALA A 68 39.56 -41.55 -57.88
C ALA A 68 38.96 -42.76 -58.61
N ALA A 69 37.73 -42.63 -59.13
CA ALA A 69 37.08 -43.71 -59.90
C ALA A 69 37.83 -44.06 -61.20
N ARG A 70 38.48 -43.07 -61.83
CA ARG A 70 39.35 -43.28 -63.00
C ARG A 70 40.65 -44.02 -62.65
N LEU A 71 41.18 -43.80 -61.46
CA LEU A 71 42.36 -44.51 -60.95
C LEU A 71 42.02 -45.98 -60.61
N ASP A 72 40.84 -46.24 -60.03
CA ASP A 72 40.39 -47.61 -59.71
C ASP A 72 40.07 -48.47 -60.94
N GLN A 73 39.69 -47.86 -62.07
CA GLN A 73 39.37 -48.54 -63.32
C GLN A 73 40.57 -48.66 -64.28
N ALA A 74 41.75 -48.16 -63.90
CA ALA A 74 42.92 -48.20 -64.77
C ALA A 74 43.55 -49.61 -64.80
N PRO A 75 43.68 -50.26 -65.97
CA PRO A 75 44.40 -51.54 -66.07
C PRO A 75 45.90 -51.35 -65.81
N GLN A 76 46.58 -52.45 -65.42
CA GLN A 76 48.02 -52.48 -65.07
C GLN A 76 48.88 -51.64 -66.04
N PRO A 77 49.78 -50.79 -65.50
CA PRO A 77 50.40 -49.69 -66.25
C PRO A 77 51.26 -50.22 -67.41
N GLN A 78 50.97 -49.77 -68.63
CA GLN A 78 51.86 -49.96 -69.77
C GLN A 78 52.97 -48.90 -69.77
N PRO A 79 54.21 -49.26 -70.18
CA PRO A 79 55.33 -48.32 -70.26
C PRO A 79 55.04 -47.27 -71.34
N GLY A 80 54.61 -46.08 -70.91
CA GLY A 80 54.15 -44.98 -71.76
C GLY A 80 53.08 -44.08 -71.11
N GLN A 81 52.44 -44.51 -70.01
CA GLN A 81 51.39 -43.75 -69.31
C GLN A 81 51.88 -42.90 -68.10
N GLN A 82 53.19 -42.82 -67.86
CA GLN A 82 53.77 -42.09 -66.71
C GLN A 82 53.44 -40.59 -66.71
N ASP A 83 53.40 -39.93 -67.87
CA ASP A 83 53.10 -38.49 -67.96
C ASP A 83 51.66 -38.15 -67.54
N SER A 84 50.70 -39.05 -67.78
CA SER A 84 49.30 -38.84 -67.39
C SER A 84 49.08 -38.99 -65.88
N LEU A 85 49.89 -39.80 -65.20
CA LEU A 85 49.84 -39.98 -63.75
C LEU A 85 50.48 -38.78 -63.03
N VAL A 86 51.57 -38.23 -63.58
CA VAL A 86 52.21 -37.01 -63.06
C VAL A 86 51.27 -35.82 -63.15
N GLN A 87 50.59 -35.63 -64.28
CA GLN A 87 49.58 -34.55 -64.42
C GLN A 87 48.38 -34.72 -63.48
N ALA A 88 47.99 -35.96 -63.17
CA ALA A 88 46.92 -36.23 -62.21
C ALA A 88 47.34 -35.89 -60.77
N LEU A 89 48.59 -36.21 -60.40
CA LEU A 89 49.17 -35.86 -59.10
C LEU A 89 49.30 -34.35 -58.92
N ASP A 90 49.85 -33.62 -59.90
CA ASP A 90 49.96 -32.15 -59.84
C ASP A 90 48.59 -31.47 -59.66
N ARG A 91 47.56 -32.03 -60.31
CA ARG A 91 46.19 -31.53 -60.19
C ARG A 91 45.58 -31.82 -58.82
N LEU A 92 45.90 -32.95 -58.21
CA LEU A 92 45.49 -33.25 -56.83
C LEU A 92 46.17 -32.29 -55.84
N THR A 93 47.47 -32.05 -55.99
CA THR A 93 48.21 -31.11 -55.12
C THR A 93 47.67 -29.68 -55.23
N PHE A 94 47.32 -29.24 -56.45
CA PHE A 94 46.69 -27.94 -56.66
C PHE A 94 45.30 -27.85 -55.99
N LEU A 95 44.48 -28.90 -56.12
CA LEU A 95 43.17 -28.94 -55.49
C LEU A 95 43.26 -28.97 -53.97
N GLU A 96 44.23 -29.68 -53.41
CA GLU A 96 44.50 -29.68 -51.96
C GLU A 96 44.84 -28.25 -51.47
N ALA A 97 45.74 -27.55 -52.16
CA ALA A 97 46.09 -26.16 -51.82
C ALA A 97 44.89 -25.20 -51.95
N GLU A 98 44.03 -25.38 -52.95
CA GLU A 98 42.81 -24.58 -53.12
C GLU A 98 41.78 -24.87 -52.01
N THR A 99 41.64 -26.14 -51.58
CA THR A 99 40.78 -26.51 -50.46
C THR A 99 41.28 -25.97 -49.13
N GLU A 100 42.60 -25.92 -48.92
CA GLU A 100 43.22 -25.33 -47.72
C GLU A 100 42.99 -23.81 -47.69
N GLY A 101 43.20 -23.11 -48.82
CA GLY A 101 42.91 -21.69 -48.93
C GLY A 101 41.42 -21.32 -48.84
N LEU A 102 40.50 -22.25 -49.13
CA LEU A 102 39.07 -22.09 -48.87
C LEU A 102 38.74 -22.30 -47.38
N ARG A 103 39.42 -23.24 -46.73
CA ARG A 103 39.27 -23.52 -45.30
C ARG A 103 39.67 -22.32 -44.45
N ASP A 104 40.80 -21.69 -44.76
CA ASP A 104 41.27 -20.50 -44.04
C ASP A 104 40.32 -19.32 -44.18
N ARG A 105 39.74 -19.13 -45.38
CA ARG A 105 38.73 -18.09 -45.62
C ARG A 105 37.43 -18.36 -44.88
N LEU A 106 37.03 -19.62 -44.73
CA LEU A 106 35.87 -19.99 -43.91
C LEU A 106 36.11 -19.71 -42.44
N PHE A 107 37.31 -20.00 -41.91
CA PHE A 107 37.67 -19.65 -40.53
C PHE A 107 37.65 -18.13 -40.29
N GLN A 108 38.22 -17.33 -41.18
CA GLN A 108 38.19 -15.87 -41.06
C GLN A 108 36.77 -15.29 -41.14
N MET A 109 35.88 -15.94 -41.90
CA MET A 109 34.47 -15.54 -41.95
C MET A 109 33.72 -15.89 -40.66
N ASP A 110 34.07 -17.00 -40.01
CA ASP A 110 33.46 -17.41 -38.74
C ASP A 110 33.79 -16.41 -37.62
N ASP A 111 35.08 -16.05 -37.48
CA ASP A 111 35.54 -15.02 -36.53
C ASP A 111 34.86 -13.66 -36.76
N ALA A 112 34.68 -13.27 -38.03
CA ALA A 112 34.02 -12.02 -38.38
C ALA A 112 32.51 -12.04 -38.06
N VAL A 113 31.86 -13.20 -38.16
CA VAL A 113 30.45 -13.37 -37.79
C VAL A 113 30.30 -13.32 -36.27
N GLU A 114 31.17 -14.00 -35.52
CA GLU A 114 31.15 -13.99 -34.05
C GLU A 114 31.37 -12.56 -33.50
N TRP A 115 32.33 -11.82 -34.06
CA TRP A 115 32.56 -10.42 -33.70
C TRP A 115 31.34 -9.52 -33.99
N LEU A 116 30.70 -9.69 -35.15
CA LEU A 116 29.51 -8.92 -35.52
C LEU A 116 28.30 -9.24 -34.63
N GLN A 117 28.14 -10.50 -34.21
CA GLN A 117 27.08 -10.90 -33.28
C GLN A 117 27.26 -10.24 -31.92
N SER A 118 28.47 -10.32 -31.36
CA SER A 118 28.80 -9.66 -30.08
C SER A 118 28.58 -8.13 -30.14
N ALA A 119 29.01 -7.47 -31.21
CA ALA A 119 28.84 -6.02 -31.37
C ALA A 119 27.37 -5.57 -31.53
N LEU A 120 26.49 -6.45 -32.03
CA LEU A 120 25.06 -6.19 -32.13
C LEU A 120 24.36 -6.36 -30.78
N GLU A 121 24.72 -7.38 -30.00
CA GLU A 121 24.17 -7.62 -28.66
C GLU A 121 24.50 -6.47 -27.70
N ASP A 122 25.73 -5.96 -27.70
CA ASP A 122 26.14 -4.81 -26.88
C ASP A 122 25.35 -3.52 -27.21
N ARG A 123 25.03 -3.31 -28.49
CA ARG A 123 24.24 -2.15 -28.93
C ARG A 123 22.78 -2.26 -28.53
N GLU A 124 22.20 -3.45 -28.59
CA GLU A 124 20.83 -3.68 -28.18
C GLU A 124 20.66 -3.51 -26.66
N GLN A 125 21.60 -4.07 -25.88
CA GLN A 125 21.61 -3.92 -24.42
C GLN A 125 21.79 -2.46 -23.98
N SER A 126 22.68 -1.71 -24.64
CA SER A 126 22.89 -0.28 -24.32
C SER A 126 21.66 0.59 -24.65
N ALA A 127 20.99 0.33 -25.77
CA ALA A 127 19.76 1.04 -26.14
C ALA A 127 18.61 0.76 -25.15
N GLN A 128 18.41 -0.50 -24.75
CA GLN A 128 17.42 -0.88 -23.75
C GLN A 128 17.70 -0.23 -22.38
N LEU A 129 18.97 -0.15 -21.99
CA LEU A 129 19.38 0.45 -20.72
C LEU A 129 19.17 1.97 -20.71
N GLU A 130 19.39 2.65 -21.83
CA GLU A 130 19.04 4.07 -21.97
C GLU A 130 17.53 4.32 -21.90
N GLU A 131 16.72 3.47 -22.54
CA GLU A 131 15.26 3.58 -22.48
C GLU A 131 14.75 3.39 -21.04
N LEU A 132 15.27 2.37 -20.34
CA LEU A 132 14.93 2.12 -18.93
C LEU A 132 15.29 3.32 -18.04
N ARG A 133 16.46 3.95 -18.28
CA ARG A 133 16.88 5.16 -17.56
C ARG A 133 15.95 6.35 -17.82
N ARG A 134 15.51 6.54 -19.08
CA ARG A 134 14.53 7.60 -19.42
C ARG A 134 13.20 7.35 -18.72
N HIS A 135 12.74 6.10 -18.69
CA HIS A 135 11.51 5.72 -18.00
C HIS A 135 11.62 5.94 -16.49
N GLN A 136 12.74 5.52 -15.87
CA GLN A 136 13.00 5.74 -14.46
C GLN A 136 12.98 7.23 -14.10
N LYS A 137 13.64 8.08 -14.90
CA LYS A 137 13.64 9.53 -14.71
C LYS A 137 12.23 10.12 -14.78
N SER A 138 11.44 9.75 -15.79
CA SER A 138 10.06 10.20 -15.96
C SER A 138 9.17 9.77 -14.79
N MET A 139 9.37 8.57 -14.26
CA MET A 139 8.61 8.06 -13.12
C MET A 139 8.95 8.83 -11.83
N THR A 140 10.24 9.11 -11.60
CA THR A 140 10.69 9.92 -10.45
C THR A 140 10.10 11.33 -10.51
N GLU A 141 10.09 11.98 -11.68
CA GLU A 141 9.47 13.29 -11.88
C GLU A 141 7.96 13.26 -11.59
N SER A 142 7.26 12.21 -12.05
CA SER A 142 5.82 12.03 -11.79
C SER A 142 5.51 11.84 -10.30
N LEU A 143 6.35 11.08 -9.57
CA LEU A 143 6.21 10.91 -8.12
C LEU A 143 6.44 12.23 -7.37
N HIS A 144 7.43 13.03 -7.79
CA HIS A 144 7.64 14.35 -7.20
C HIS A 144 6.47 15.30 -7.44
N GLN A 145 5.86 15.26 -8.63
CA GLN A 145 4.67 16.07 -8.91
C GLN A 145 3.49 15.65 -8.03
N LEU A 146 3.18 14.35 -7.97
CA LEU A 146 2.12 13.80 -7.13
C LEU A 146 2.30 14.19 -5.66
N ASN A 147 3.53 14.16 -5.15
CA ASN A 147 3.81 14.54 -3.77
C ASN A 147 3.58 16.04 -3.52
N ARG A 148 3.92 16.93 -4.48
CA ARG A 148 3.62 18.35 -4.38
C ARG A 148 2.12 18.61 -4.37
N ASP A 149 1.39 18.01 -5.32
CA ASP A 149 -0.06 18.16 -5.42
C ASP A 149 -0.76 17.66 -4.14
N GLN A 150 -0.28 16.56 -3.54
CA GLN A 150 -0.80 16.07 -2.26
C GLN A 150 -0.57 17.05 -1.10
N VAL A 151 0.57 17.74 -1.07
CA VAL A 151 0.86 18.73 -0.02
C VAL A 151 -0.02 19.96 -0.18
N GLU A 152 -0.17 20.48 -1.39
CA GLU A 152 -1.03 21.63 -1.68
C GLU A 152 -2.49 21.34 -1.35
N LEU A 153 -3.00 20.18 -1.78
CA LEU A 153 -4.38 19.78 -1.53
C LEU A 153 -4.65 19.59 -0.03
N ARG A 154 -3.66 19.14 0.75
CA ARG A 154 -3.77 19.08 2.22
C ARG A 154 -3.84 20.46 2.85
N GLN A 155 -3.03 21.41 2.39
CA GLN A 155 -3.03 22.78 2.90
C GLN A 155 -4.34 23.51 2.56
N GLU A 156 -4.87 23.31 1.36
CA GLU A 156 -6.14 23.90 0.97
C GLU A 156 -7.31 23.34 1.79
N ASN A 157 -7.39 22.03 1.96
CA ASN A 157 -8.39 21.40 2.83
C ASN A 157 -8.26 21.87 4.29
N GLN A 158 -7.03 22.05 4.79
CA GLN A 158 -6.77 22.57 6.13
C GLN A 158 -7.39 23.96 6.30
N LYS A 159 -7.11 24.87 5.36
CA LYS A 159 -7.62 26.24 5.38
C LYS A 159 -9.15 26.27 5.29
N GLN A 160 -9.73 25.52 4.35
CA GLN A 160 -11.20 25.45 4.22
C GLN A 160 -11.86 24.92 5.50
N PHE A 161 -11.25 23.96 6.18
CA PHE A 161 -11.77 23.45 7.44
C PHE A 161 -11.71 24.51 8.55
N GLU A 162 -10.62 25.28 8.65
CA GLU A 162 -10.50 26.39 9.61
C GLU A 162 -11.54 27.49 9.35
N ASP A 163 -11.76 27.86 8.09
CA ASP A 163 -12.75 28.87 7.70
C ASP A 163 -14.18 28.42 8.08
N HIS A 164 -14.55 27.17 7.79
CA HIS A 164 -15.86 26.62 8.16
C HIS A 164 -16.06 26.57 9.68
N LEU A 165 -15.02 26.22 10.45
CA LEU A 165 -15.10 26.18 11.91
C LEU A 165 -15.29 27.57 12.50
N GLN A 166 -14.63 28.58 11.96
CA GLN A 166 -14.83 29.95 12.39
C GLN A 166 -16.26 30.41 12.11
N ALA A 167 -16.83 30.05 10.95
CA ALA A 167 -18.22 30.32 10.62
C ALA A 167 -19.19 29.61 11.60
N ILE A 168 -18.95 28.35 11.94
CA ILE A 168 -19.75 27.61 12.93
C ILE A 168 -19.70 28.30 14.30
N ASN A 169 -18.52 28.73 14.77
CA ASN A 169 -18.39 29.45 16.03
C ASN A 169 -19.19 30.76 16.05
N VAL A 170 -19.18 31.51 14.95
CA VAL A 170 -19.98 32.74 14.82
C VAL A 170 -21.47 32.42 14.92
N LEU A 171 -21.95 31.39 14.21
CA LEU A 171 -23.34 30.97 14.24
C LEU A 171 -23.79 30.46 15.62
N LEU A 172 -22.95 29.69 16.32
CA LEU A 172 -23.23 29.22 17.67
C LEU A 172 -23.40 30.38 18.65
N ARG A 173 -22.50 31.37 18.59
CA ARG A 173 -22.57 32.57 19.45
C ARG A 173 -23.79 33.45 19.16
N GLN A 174 -24.22 33.52 17.91
CA GLN A 174 -25.41 34.27 17.51
C GLN A 174 -26.72 33.58 17.92
N SER A 175 -26.72 32.24 17.97
CA SER A 175 -27.93 31.45 18.21
C SER A 175 -28.18 31.15 19.69
N LEU A 176 -27.17 31.31 20.55
CA LEU A 176 -27.21 30.95 21.97
C LEU A 176 -26.69 32.10 22.87
N PRO A 177 -27.42 33.23 22.96
CA PRO A 177 -26.90 34.48 23.53
C PRO A 177 -26.59 34.45 25.03
N THR A 178 -27.01 33.43 25.78
CA THR A 178 -26.81 33.33 27.24
C THR A 178 -25.90 32.19 27.68
N THR A 179 -25.49 31.30 26.77
CA THR A 179 -24.63 30.14 27.10
C THR A 179 -23.30 30.28 26.39
N LYS A 180 -22.21 30.20 27.13
CA LYS A 180 -20.86 30.14 26.58
C LYS A 180 -20.65 28.74 26.01
N THR A 181 -20.71 28.64 24.69
CA THR A 181 -20.32 27.43 23.94
C THR A 181 -19.10 27.73 23.10
N GLU A 182 -18.07 26.91 23.22
CA GLU A 182 -16.77 27.10 22.57
C GLU A 182 -16.31 25.82 21.89
N LEU A 183 -15.77 25.95 20.67
CA LEU A 183 -15.04 24.85 20.04
C LEU A 183 -13.69 24.66 20.73
N ILE A 184 -13.40 23.40 21.05
CA ILE A 184 -12.12 22.93 21.59
C ILE A 184 -11.38 22.19 20.49
N TYR A 185 -10.12 22.55 20.29
CA TYR A 185 -9.27 22.01 19.24
C TYR A 185 -8.27 21.02 19.83
N ASP A 186 -8.13 19.91 19.13
CA ASP A 186 -7.11 18.89 19.36
C ASP A 186 -7.18 18.24 20.75
N ARG A 187 -6.26 17.29 20.94
CA ARG A 187 -6.20 16.44 22.14
C ARG A 187 -5.72 17.21 23.36
N GLN A 188 -4.89 18.24 23.15
CA GLN A 188 -4.33 19.06 24.22
C GLN A 188 -5.41 19.83 24.96
N ALA A 189 -6.31 20.51 24.25
CA ALA A 189 -7.36 21.29 24.90
C ALA A 189 -8.43 20.38 25.54
N SER A 190 -8.76 19.25 24.93
CA SER A 190 -9.59 18.21 25.57
C SER A 190 -8.98 17.69 26.87
N ARG A 191 -7.66 17.47 26.88
CA ARG A 191 -6.92 17.02 28.07
C ARG A 191 -6.86 18.09 29.15
N ALA A 192 -6.65 19.34 28.78
CA ALA A 192 -6.70 20.47 29.70
C ALA A 192 -8.06 20.57 30.39
N ALA A 193 -9.16 20.44 29.63
CA ALA A 193 -10.52 20.45 30.18
C ALA A 193 -10.79 19.27 31.14
N LEU A 194 -10.23 18.07 30.87
CA LEU A 194 -10.31 16.94 31.79
C LEU A 194 -9.55 17.21 33.10
N ILE A 195 -8.34 17.75 33.01
CA ILE A 195 -7.53 18.10 34.20
C ILE A 195 -8.24 19.18 35.01
N GLU A 196 -8.77 20.21 34.33
CA GLU A 196 -9.56 21.27 34.96
C GLU A 196 -10.78 20.68 35.70
N ALA A 197 -11.53 19.79 35.06
CA ALA A 197 -12.69 19.15 35.68
C ALA A 197 -12.30 18.35 36.93
N LEU A 198 -11.20 17.60 36.88
CA LEU A 198 -10.70 16.84 38.05
C LEU A 198 -10.21 17.74 39.18
N GLN A 199 -9.69 18.93 38.89
CA GLN A 199 -9.20 19.87 39.89
C GLN A 199 -10.33 20.71 40.50
N ARG A 200 -11.33 21.06 39.69
CA ARG A 200 -12.37 22.04 40.05
C ARG A 200 -13.72 21.43 40.40
N ALA A 201 -13.96 20.16 40.12
CA ALA A 201 -15.21 19.51 40.51
C ALA A 201 -15.39 19.60 42.04
N GLU A 202 -16.60 19.96 42.43
CA GLU A 202 -17.00 20.16 43.84
C GLU A 202 -18.07 19.16 44.28
N ASP A 203 -18.89 18.65 43.37
CA ASP A 203 -20.00 17.74 43.66
C ASP A 203 -19.88 16.43 42.86
N ARG A 204 -19.88 16.52 41.52
CA ARG A 204 -19.99 15.34 40.66
C ARG A 204 -19.22 15.48 39.36
N LEU A 205 -18.47 14.45 39.00
CA LEU A 205 -17.80 14.32 37.72
C LEU A 205 -18.30 13.06 37.00
N ILE A 206 -18.87 13.23 35.81
CA ILE A 206 -19.25 12.12 34.93
C ILE A 206 -18.23 12.04 33.81
N LEU A 207 -17.61 10.87 33.62
CA LEU A 207 -16.63 10.60 32.57
C LEU A 207 -17.13 9.47 31.69
N VAL A 208 -17.45 9.75 30.42
CA VAL A 208 -17.88 8.73 29.46
C VAL A 208 -16.87 8.59 28.34
N CYS A 209 -16.28 7.40 28.21
CA CYS A 209 -15.32 7.08 27.17
C CYS A 209 -15.30 5.57 26.89
N PRO A 210 -15.30 5.11 25.62
CA PRO A 210 -15.39 3.68 25.31
C PRO A 210 -14.19 2.86 25.81
N TRP A 211 -13.03 3.49 25.95
CA TRP A 211 -11.77 2.84 26.26
C TRP A 211 -11.02 3.61 27.35
N ILE A 212 -10.20 2.91 28.13
CA ILE A 212 -9.43 3.46 29.26
C ILE A 212 -8.06 2.78 29.26
N ALA A 213 -7.09 3.43 28.63
CA ALA A 213 -5.77 2.86 28.33
C ALA A 213 -4.68 3.50 29.19
N LYS A 214 -3.66 2.73 29.57
CA LYS A 214 -2.59 3.18 30.48
C LYS A 214 -1.81 4.41 29.99
N TRP A 215 -1.65 4.58 28.68
CA TRP A 215 -0.91 5.72 28.13
C TRP A 215 -1.71 7.03 28.13
N GLY A 216 -3.05 6.99 28.09
CA GLY A 216 -3.88 8.17 28.29
C GLY A 216 -4.26 8.37 29.75
N PHE A 217 -4.48 7.28 30.45
CA PHE A 217 -4.83 7.21 31.87
C PHE A 217 -3.61 6.84 32.70
N ASN A 218 -2.72 7.83 32.83
CA ASN A 218 -1.43 7.76 33.51
C ASN A 218 -1.55 8.03 35.02
N ASP A 219 -0.41 7.92 35.73
CA ASP A 219 -0.35 8.10 37.19
C ASP A 219 -0.77 9.51 37.64
N GLU A 220 -0.56 10.53 36.78
CA GLU A 220 -1.03 11.90 37.01
C GLU A 220 -2.56 11.96 37.09
N LEU A 221 -3.29 11.41 36.11
CA LEU A 221 -4.77 11.37 36.20
C LEU A 221 -5.24 10.54 37.38
N MET A 222 -4.55 9.44 37.67
CA MET A 222 -4.87 8.60 38.83
C MET A 222 -4.76 9.40 40.14
N HIS A 223 -3.72 10.21 40.25
CA HIS A 223 -3.52 11.09 41.40
C HIS A 223 -4.62 12.16 41.49
N LEU A 224 -4.94 12.82 40.38
CA LEU A 224 -6.01 13.83 40.34
C LEU A 224 -7.39 13.25 40.68
N LEU A 225 -7.70 12.04 40.22
CA LEU A 225 -8.93 11.33 40.59
C LEU A 225 -9.00 11.04 42.09
N ARG A 226 -7.90 10.54 42.68
CA ARG A 226 -7.83 10.34 44.13
C ARG A 226 -8.04 11.63 44.89
N GLN A 227 -7.42 12.73 44.47
CA GLN A 227 -7.61 14.03 45.09
C GLN A 227 -9.06 14.49 45.01
N ALA A 228 -9.73 14.30 43.87
CA ALA A 228 -11.15 14.63 43.72
C ALA A 228 -12.03 13.79 44.67
N LEU A 229 -11.80 12.47 44.73
CA LEU A 229 -12.51 11.59 45.65
C LEU A 229 -12.26 11.95 47.13
N GLN A 230 -11.03 12.33 47.49
CA GLN A 230 -10.70 12.81 48.84
C GLN A 230 -11.43 14.10 49.21
N ARG A 231 -11.71 14.97 48.22
CA ARG A 231 -12.57 16.15 48.38
C ARG A 231 -14.07 15.83 48.43
N GLN A 232 -14.44 14.55 48.50
CA GLN A 232 -15.83 14.06 48.49
C GLN A 232 -16.57 14.28 47.17
N VAL A 233 -15.86 14.49 46.06
CA VAL A 233 -16.47 14.57 44.73
C VAL A 233 -16.92 13.18 44.30
N ARG A 234 -18.17 13.05 43.85
CA ARG A 234 -18.68 11.82 43.25
C ARG A 234 -18.16 11.67 41.83
N ILE A 235 -17.60 10.51 41.48
CA ILE A 235 -17.04 10.23 40.16
C ILE A 235 -17.73 9.01 39.54
N ASP A 236 -18.45 9.25 38.46
CA ASP A 236 -19.18 8.24 37.70
C ASP A 236 -18.48 8.02 36.35
N VAL A 237 -18.01 6.80 36.06
CA VAL A 237 -17.30 6.48 34.81
C VAL A 237 -18.12 5.50 33.97
N GLY A 238 -18.54 5.95 32.79
CA GLY A 238 -19.23 5.14 31.79
C GLY A 238 -18.27 4.62 30.73
N TRP A 239 -18.21 3.30 30.53
CA TRP A 239 -17.15 2.72 29.69
C TRP A 239 -17.58 1.54 28.81
N ARG A 240 -16.58 1.07 28.04
CA ARG A 240 -16.57 -0.03 27.05
C ARG A 240 -17.17 0.32 25.70
N LYS A 241 -16.49 -0.10 24.63
CA LYS A 241 -17.01 -0.05 23.26
C LYS A 241 -18.04 -1.16 23.00
N LEU A 242 -19.15 -0.84 22.34
CA LEU A 242 -20.21 -1.81 22.06
C LEU A 242 -19.74 -3.01 21.20
N SER A 243 -18.85 -2.78 20.23
CA SER A 243 -18.27 -3.87 19.42
C SER A 243 -17.50 -4.86 20.28
N ASP A 244 -16.82 -4.38 21.31
CA ASP A 244 -15.95 -5.18 22.18
C ASP A 244 -16.77 -5.98 23.19
N LEU A 245 -18.04 -5.59 23.42
CA LEU A 245 -19.03 -6.43 24.11
C LEU A 245 -19.46 -7.61 23.25
N ARG A 246 -19.72 -7.37 21.96
CA ARG A 246 -20.20 -8.40 21.03
C ARG A 246 -19.11 -9.44 20.73
N ASN A 247 -17.87 -9.00 20.50
CA ASN A 247 -16.76 -9.87 20.16
C ASN A 247 -16.28 -10.75 21.33
N ALA A 248 -16.60 -10.36 22.57
CA ALA A 248 -16.32 -11.16 23.76
C ALA A 248 -17.38 -12.27 24.01
N CYS A 249 -18.45 -12.33 23.20
CA CYS A 249 -19.46 -13.38 23.24
C CYS A 249 -19.33 -14.31 22.02
N PRO A 250 -18.60 -15.44 22.13
CA PRO A 250 -18.56 -16.42 21.06
C PRO A 250 -19.89 -17.18 21.04
N HIS A 251 -20.83 -16.78 20.18
CA HIS A 251 -21.94 -17.53 19.51
C HIS A 251 -22.66 -18.70 20.26
N SER A 252 -22.52 -18.82 21.56
CA SER A 252 -23.06 -19.90 22.39
C SER A 252 -23.70 -19.24 23.60
N GLY A 253 -24.90 -19.68 23.96
CA GLY A 253 -25.73 -19.10 25.03
C GLY A 253 -25.16 -19.18 26.46
N GLN A 254 -23.84 -19.11 26.63
CA GLN A 254 -23.20 -18.97 27.92
C GLN A 254 -23.42 -17.56 28.47
N ARG A 255 -24.24 -17.48 29.52
CA ARG A 255 -24.31 -16.33 30.42
C ARG A 255 -22.93 -16.06 31.02
N TRP A 256 -22.57 -14.78 31.08
CA TRP A 256 -21.31 -14.30 31.65
C TRP A 256 -21.18 -14.75 33.10
N ALA A 257 -20.25 -15.66 33.39
CA ALA A 257 -19.76 -15.92 34.75
C ALA A 257 -18.40 -15.24 34.93
N VAL A 258 -18.34 -13.93 34.70
CA VAL A 258 -17.11 -13.16 34.94
C VAL A 258 -17.12 -12.73 36.40
N LYS A 259 -16.39 -13.48 37.25
CA LYS A 259 -16.22 -13.18 38.68
C LYS A 259 -15.50 -11.84 38.93
N HIS A 260 -14.75 -11.32 37.95
CA HIS A 260 -14.12 -10.00 38.01
C HIS A 260 -13.89 -9.42 36.60
N PRO A 261 -14.31 -8.18 36.30
CA PRO A 261 -14.17 -7.58 34.97
C PRO A 261 -12.73 -7.50 34.45
N SER A 262 -11.75 -7.43 35.36
CA SER A 262 -10.32 -7.43 35.05
C SER A 262 -9.83 -8.71 34.37
N GLN A 263 -10.53 -9.84 34.52
CA GLN A 263 -10.13 -11.13 33.96
C GLN A 263 -10.65 -11.36 32.54
N ALA A 264 -11.73 -10.68 32.13
CA ALA A 264 -12.36 -10.86 30.82
C ALA A 264 -11.99 -9.77 29.79
N LEU A 265 -11.26 -8.74 30.20
CA LEU A 265 -10.92 -7.57 29.38
C LEU A 265 -9.42 -7.53 29.12
N THR A 266 -8.96 -8.47 28.30
CA THR A 266 -7.57 -8.53 27.87
C THR A 266 -7.38 -7.60 26.67
N GLY A 267 -6.75 -6.45 26.90
CA GLY A 267 -6.48 -5.51 25.81
C GLY A 267 -5.81 -4.25 26.28
N LYS A 268 -4.86 -3.76 25.49
CA LYS A 268 -4.12 -2.52 25.74
C LYS A 268 -5.03 -1.30 25.98
N PHE A 269 -6.24 -1.30 25.41
CA PHE A 269 -7.26 -0.25 25.55
C PHE A 269 -8.06 -0.28 26.86
N TYR A 270 -7.87 -1.31 27.70
CA TYR A 270 -8.56 -1.49 28.98
C TYR A 270 -7.57 -1.67 30.15
N ALA A 271 -6.29 -1.40 29.91
CA ALA A 271 -5.20 -1.70 30.84
C ALA A 271 -5.31 -0.97 32.20
N SER A 272 -6.05 0.15 32.26
CA SER A 272 -6.23 0.91 33.50
C SER A 272 -7.48 0.54 34.29
N LEU A 273 -8.33 -0.35 33.78
CA LEU A 273 -9.58 -0.73 34.46
C LEU A 273 -9.31 -1.38 35.83
N GLY A 274 -8.27 -2.21 35.95
CA GLY A 274 -7.95 -2.86 37.23
C GLY A 274 -7.71 -1.86 38.36
N GLN A 275 -6.98 -0.77 38.06
CA GLN A 275 -6.72 0.31 39.01
C GLN A 275 -8.00 1.10 39.33
N LEU A 276 -8.86 1.34 38.33
CA LEU A 276 -10.16 2.00 38.53
C LEU A 276 -11.10 1.17 39.41
N TYR A 277 -11.15 -0.17 39.25
CA TYR A 277 -11.94 -1.03 40.14
C TYR A 277 -11.41 -1.03 41.57
N GLN A 278 -10.09 -0.97 41.74
CA GLN A 278 -9.50 -0.85 43.07
C GLN A 278 -9.90 0.48 43.72
N LEU A 279 -9.84 1.57 42.96
CA LEU A 279 -10.32 2.90 43.39
C LEU A 279 -11.80 2.90 43.74
N GLU A 280 -12.64 2.29 42.90
CA GLU A 280 -14.08 2.16 43.14
C GLU A 280 -14.34 1.48 44.48
N ARG A 281 -13.63 0.38 44.78
CA ARG A 281 -13.73 -0.33 46.06
C ARG A 281 -13.24 0.48 47.26
N GLU A 282 -12.19 1.28 47.07
CA GLU A 282 -11.57 2.10 48.12
C GLU A 282 -12.46 3.29 48.51
N PHE A 283 -13.16 3.90 47.53
CA PHE A 283 -13.91 5.14 47.71
C PHE A 283 -15.43 4.96 47.53
N GLN A 284 -16.00 3.79 47.85
CA GLN A 284 -17.47 3.66 47.85
C GLN A 284 -18.10 4.56 48.93
N PRO A 285 -19.23 5.25 48.66
CA PRO A 285 -20.04 5.23 47.43
C PRO A 285 -19.68 6.34 46.42
N LEU A 286 -18.58 7.05 46.62
CA LEU A 286 -18.20 8.22 45.82
C LEU A 286 -17.76 7.87 44.41
N MET A 287 -17.41 6.61 44.12
CA MET A 287 -17.01 6.21 42.77
C MET A 287 -17.90 5.08 42.23
N SER A 288 -18.26 5.16 40.95
CA SER A 288 -19.00 4.13 40.24
C SER A 288 -18.46 3.88 38.83
N LEU A 289 -18.29 2.61 38.48
CA LEU A 289 -17.94 2.15 37.13
C LEU A 289 -19.15 1.49 36.46
N LYS A 290 -19.67 2.13 35.42
CA LYS A 290 -20.86 1.68 34.70
C LYS A 290 -20.54 1.15 33.31
N LEU A 291 -20.97 -0.07 33.01
CA LEU A 291 -20.73 -0.71 31.71
C LEU A 291 -21.81 -0.32 30.71
N LEU A 292 -21.52 0.68 29.88
CA LEU A 292 -22.51 1.26 28.95
C LEU A 292 -22.52 0.57 27.58
N GLY A 293 -21.35 0.21 27.05
CA GLY A 293 -21.25 -0.18 25.64
C GLY A 293 -21.47 1.03 24.71
N THR A 294 -20.62 2.04 24.85
CA THR A 294 -20.74 3.35 24.21
C THR A 294 -19.66 3.56 23.12
N HIS A 295 -19.82 4.60 22.32
CA HIS A 295 -18.72 5.21 21.55
C HIS A 295 -18.63 6.72 21.81
N GLU A 296 -19.35 7.20 22.80
CA GLU A 296 -19.40 8.60 23.20
C GLU A 296 -18.13 8.99 23.92
N LYS A 297 -17.71 10.24 23.75
CA LYS A 297 -16.67 10.85 24.56
C LYS A 297 -17.19 12.17 25.08
N TYR A 298 -17.65 12.16 26.32
CA TYR A 298 -18.00 13.40 27.00
C TYR A 298 -17.65 13.33 28.48
N LEU A 299 -17.48 14.51 29.06
CA LEU A 299 -17.46 14.68 30.51
C LEU A 299 -18.44 15.76 30.92
N VAL A 300 -18.92 15.66 32.15
CA VAL A 300 -19.76 16.67 32.80
C VAL A 300 -19.13 16.97 34.16
N CYS A 301 -18.83 18.24 34.40
CA CYS A 301 -18.31 18.73 35.68
C CYS A 301 -19.44 19.48 36.42
N ASP A 302 -19.88 18.88 37.51
CA ASP A 302 -21.01 19.29 38.32
C ASP A 302 -22.24 19.54 37.42
N ARG A 303 -22.87 20.71 37.56
CA ARG A 303 -23.83 21.26 36.58
C ARG A 303 -23.30 22.54 35.93
N ARG A 304 -21.97 22.69 35.88
CA ARG A 304 -21.29 23.95 35.50
C ARG A 304 -20.86 23.94 34.05
N PHE A 305 -20.28 22.84 33.60
CA PHE A 305 -19.89 22.69 32.21
C PHE A 305 -19.85 21.25 31.75
N ALA A 306 -19.91 21.06 30.44
CA ALA A 306 -19.66 19.80 29.78
C ALA A 306 -18.66 19.97 28.65
N LEU A 307 -17.95 18.88 28.34
CA LEU A 307 -17.14 18.73 27.14
C LEU A 307 -17.65 17.52 26.38
N LEU A 308 -17.92 17.69 25.08
CA LEU A 308 -18.20 16.61 24.14
C LEU A 308 -17.12 16.62 23.07
N GLY A 309 -16.53 15.48 22.74
CA GLY A 309 -15.41 15.43 21.79
C GLY A 309 -15.43 14.24 20.85
N SER A 310 -14.69 14.34 19.75
CA SER A 310 -14.38 13.23 18.84
C SER A 310 -13.29 12.29 19.39
N HIS A 311 -12.51 12.80 20.34
CA HIS A 311 -11.32 12.20 20.91
C HIS A 311 -11.60 11.37 22.18
N ASN A 312 -10.99 10.18 22.30
CA ASN A 312 -11.07 9.31 23.48
C ASN A 312 -10.14 9.79 24.62
N PHE A 313 -10.59 10.78 25.39
CA PHE A 313 -9.78 11.49 26.40
C PHE A 313 -9.26 10.64 27.57
N LEU A 314 -9.77 9.42 27.78
CA LEU A 314 -9.21 8.44 28.73
C LEU A 314 -8.23 7.43 28.09
N THR A 315 -7.96 7.55 26.79
CA THR A 315 -6.98 6.70 26.10
C THR A 315 -5.85 7.44 25.45
N SER A 316 -6.06 8.64 24.94
CA SER A 316 -5.04 9.39 24.23
C SER A 316 -4.47 10.45 25.15
N GLY A 317 -3.14 10.47 25.31
CA GLY A 317 -2.46 11.62 25.88
C GLY A 317 -2.52 12.82 24.93
N GLY A 318 -2.09 13.98 25.40
CA GLY A 318 -2.07 15.23 24.60
C GLY A 318 -0.98 15.29 23.51
N GLN A 319 -0.20 14.22 23.30
CA GLN A 319 1.00 14.23 22.46
C GLN A 319 0.76 13.87 20.99
N SER A 320 -0.45 13.44 20.62
CA SER A 320 -0.74 13.07 19.23
C SER A 320 -1.06 14.31 18.38
N GLN A 321 -0.56 14.29 17.15
CA GLN A 321 -0.80 15.31 16.12
C GLN A 321 -2.13 15.10 15.35
N GLU A 322 -2.94 14.10 15.73
CA GLU A 322 -4.24 13.91 15.10
C GLU A 322 -5.16 15.07 15.47
N ARG A 323 -5.72 15.70 14.43
CA ARG A 323 -6.67 16.81 14.59
C ARG A 323 -7.97 16.27 15.17
N GLU A 324 -8.43 16.91 16.23
CA GLU A 324 -9.66 16.51 16.93
C GLU A 324 -10.49 17.74 17.21
N LEU A 325 -11.80 17.55 17.35
CA LEU A 325 -12.72 18.64 17.65
C LEU A 325 -13.61 18.25 18.83
N GLY A 326 -13.90 19.23 19.67
CA GLY A 326 -14.89 19.12 20.71
C GLY A 326 -15.66 20.41 20.91
N ILE A 327 -16.68 20.32 21.75
CA ILE A 327 -17.49 21.44 22.19
C ILE A 327 -17.38 21.47 23.71
N TRP A 328 -16.96 22.62 24.25
CA TRP A 328 -17.16 22.98 25.64
C TRP A 328 -18.42 23.84 25.75
N THR A 329 -19.19 23.64 26.81
CA THR A 329 -20.44 24.38 26.99
C THR A 329 -20.80 24.50 28.46
N ASP A 330 -21.40 25.63 28.84
CA ASP A 330 -22.10 25.83 30.11
C ASP A 330 -23.63 25.77 29.97
N ASP A 331 -24.14 25.31 28.82
CA ASP A 331 -25.57 25.17 28.58
C ASP A 331 -26.18 24.14 29.53
N ALA A 332 -26.97 24.63 30.50
CA ALA A 332 -27.62 23.83 31.51
C ALA A 332 -28.53 22.73 30.94
N GLN A 333 -29.19 22.98 29.79
CA GLN A 333 -30.07 21.98 29.16
C GLN A 333 -29.25 20.85 28.54
N LEU A 334 -28.16 21.18 27.84
CA LEU A 334 -27.27 20.18 27.27
C LEU A 334 -26.54 19.38 28.36
N ILE A 335 -26.06 20.07 29.40
CA ILE A 335 -25.48 19.43 30.59
C ILE A 335 -26.48 18.45 31.20
N GLN A 336 -27.72 18.88 31.43
CA GLN A 336 -28.75 17.99 31.98
C GLN A 336 -29.03 16.80 31.06
N THR A 337 -29.11 17.02 29.75
CA THR A 337 -29.30 15.96 28.75
C THR A 337 -28.18 14.92 28.82
N LEU A 338 -26.93 15.33 29.04
CA LEU A 338 -25.80 14.41 29.19
C LEU A 338 -25.84 13.64 30.51
N ILE A 339 -26.24 14.29 31.61
CA ILE A 339 -26.46 13.63 32.90
C ILE A 339 -27.55 12.55 32.74
N ASP A 340 -28.70 12.92 32.19
CA ASP A 340 -29.83 12.01 31.98
C ASP A 340 -29.45 10.86 31.05
N ARG A 341 -28.63 11.13 30.03
CA ARG A 341 -28.10 10.10 29.12
C ARG A 341 -27.22 9.10 29.86
N TYR A 342 -26.34 9.54 30.75
CA TYR A 342 -25.53 8.65 31.58
C TYR A 342 -26.42 7.80 32.51
N GLU A 343 -27.37 8.44 33.19
CA GLU A 343 -28.22 7.80 34.19
C GLU A 343 -29.17 6.77 33.58
N SER A 344 -29.85 7.13 32.48
CA SER A 344 -30.75 6.24 31.73
C SER A 344 -30.03 5.11 30.98
N GLY A 345 -28.72 5.26 30.73
CA GLY A 345 -27.90 4.21 30.16
C GLY A 345 -28.01 2.94 31.00
N ARG A 346 -28.42 1.81 30.42
CA ARG A 346 -28.50 0.56 31.18
C ARG A 346 -27.10 0.11 31.57
N ASP A 347 -26.88 -0.11 32.86
CA ASP A 347 -25.67 -0.81 33.30
C ASP A 347 -25.78 -2.27 32.85
N ARG A 348 -24.98 -2.62 31.85
CA ARG A 348 -25.01 -3.96 31.26
C ARG A 348 -24.44 -5.03 32.20
N PHE A 349 -23.89 -4.65 33.36
CA PHE A 349 -23.60 -5.60 34.43
C PHE A 349 -24.84 -6.02 35.22
N GLN A 350 -25.79 -5.11 35.47
CA GLN A 350 -26.90 -5.37 36.38
C GLN A 350 -28.12 -6.04 35.70
N GLY A 351 -28.16 -6.06 34.37
CA GLY A 351 -29.29 -6.60 33.57
C GLY A 351 -29.35 -8.12 33.41
N GLY A 352 -28.53 -8.90 34.13
CA GLY A 352 -28.55 -10.37 34.03
C GLY A 352 -27.69 -11.06 35.08
N TYR A 353 -28.32 -11.41 36.21
CA TYR A 353 -27.90 -12.35 37.26
C TYR A 353 -26.43 -12.80 37.25
N ILE A 354 -25.64 -12.22 38.17
CA ILE A 354 -24.46 -12.89 38.71
C ILE A 354 -24.65 -12.90 40.23
N HIS A 355 -25.24 -13.98 40.75
CA HIS A 355 -25.17 -14.28 42.17
C HIS A 355 -23.71 -14.54 42.52
N LEU A 356 -23.15 -13.69 43.37
CA LEU A 356 -21.89 -13.93 44.05
C LEU A 356 -22.21 -14.90 45.20
N ALA A 357 -21.76 -16.15 45.05
CA ALA A 357 -21.59 -17.08 46.16
C ALA A 357 -20.15 -17.00 46.66
#